data_AF-A0AAU2JEK3-F1
#
_entry.id   AF-A0AAU2JEK3-F1
#
_cell.length_a   1.000
_cell.length_b   1.000
_cell.length_c   1.000
_cell.angle_alpha   90.00
_cell.angle_beta   90.00
_cell.angle_gamma   90.00
#
_symmetry.space_group_name_H-M   'P 1'
#
loop_
_entity.id
_entity.type
_entity.pdbx_description
1 polymer ?
#
loop_
_entity_poly.entity_id
_entity_poly.type
_entity_poly.pdbx_seq_one_letter_code
_entity_poly.pdbx_strand_id
1 'polypeptide(L)'
;MADTLEELVGMRRATEEAHARVVELRERFGPPATEPWSEAQTTTYETAWRAWRDLERDLQEAITQYAKNEGLDRNAIEQDLGKT
;
A
#
# COMPACT_ATOMS: atom_id res chain seq x y z
N MET A 1 -12.00 2.66 10.80
CA MET A 1 -11.77 3.71 9.80
C MET A 1 -10.89 4.76 10.45
N ALA A 2 -10.06 5.46 9.69
CA ALA A 2 -9.29 6.58 10.22
C ALA A 2 -10.21 7.78 10.47
N ASP A 3 -10.15 8.31 11.69
CA ASP A 3 -10.89 9.49 12.13
C ASP A 3 -9.97 10.72 12.22
N THR A 4 -8.66 10.53 12.03
CA THR A 4 -7.65 11.59 12.06
C THR A 4 -6.66 11.51 10.89
N LEU A 5 -6.01 12.64 10.59
CA LEU A 5 -4.93 12.68 9.60
C LEU A 5 -3.73 11.82 10.02
N GLU A 6 -3.41 11.74 11.32
CA GLU A 6 -2.31 10.93 11.85
C GLU A 6 -2.52 9.44 11.61
N GLU A 7 -3.76 8.95 11.73
CA GLU A 7 -4.12 7.58 11.39
C GLU A 7 -3.98 7.31 9.89
N LEU A 8 -4.38 8.25 9.03
CA LEU A 8 -4.16 8.15 7.58
C LEU A 8 -2.66 8.09 7.23
N VAL A 9 -1.81 8.86 7.92
CA VAL A 9 -0.35 8.80 7.78
C VAL A 9 0.17 7.42 8.21
N GLY A 10 -0.32 6.87 9.32
CA GLY A 10 0.03 5.52 9.77
C GLY A 10 -0.35 4.45 8.75
N MET A 11 -1.55 4.52 8.18
CA MET A 11 -2.02 3.61 7.13
C MET A 11 -1.20 3.74 5.84
N ARG A 12 -0.84 4.97 5.44
CA ARG A 12 0.04 5.23 4.30
C ARG A 12 1.40 4.59 4.52
N ARG A 13 2.02 4.80 5.67
CA ARG A 13 3.31 4.20 6.02
C ARG A 13 3.26 2.67 5.98
N ALA A 14 2.22 2.06 6.53
CA ALA A 14 2.05 0.60 6.46
C ALA A 14 1.93 0.10 5.01
N THR A 15 1.21 0.84 4.16
CA THR A 15 1.10 0.54 2.72
C THR A 15 2.46 0.65 2.01
N GLU A 16 3.25 1.68 2.34
CA GLU A 16 4.59 1.88 1.77
C GLU A 16 5.57 0.80 2.21
N GLU A 17 5.56 0.41 3.48
CA GLU A 17 6.38 -0.69 4.00
C GLU A 17 6.02 -2.03 3.32
N ALA A 18 4.73 -2.31 3.11
CA ALA A 18 4.28 -3.48 2.38
C ALA A 18 4.69 -3.43 0.89
N HIS A 19 4.61 -2.27 0.26
CA HIS A 19 5.08 -2.08 -1.12
C HIS A 19 6.59 -2.31 -1.24
N ALA A 20 7.38 -1.75 -0.31
CA ALA A 20 8.83 -1.95 -0.28
C ALA A 20 9.19 -3.43 -0.19
N ARG A 21 8.43 -4.22 0.58
CA ARG A 21 8.61 -5.67 0.66
C ARG A 21 8.35 -6.37 -0.68
N VAL A 22 7.32 -5.96 -1.42
CA VAL A 22 7.03 -6.50 -2.76
C VAL A 22 8.19 -6.20 -3.73
N VAL A 23 8.71 -4.97 -3.69
CA VAL A 23 9.86 -4.56 -4.51
C VAL A 23 11.11 -5.36 -4.16
N GLU A 24 11.43 -5.49 -2.87
CA GLU A 24 12.58 -6.28 -2.39
C GLU A 24 12.49 -7.75 -2.85
N LEU A 25 11.30 -8.36 -2.77
CA LEU A 25 11.06 -9.72 -3.27
C LEU A 25 11.28 -9.82 -4.78
N ARG A 26 10.80 -8.83 -5.54
CA ARG A 26 10.98 -8.79 -6.99
C ARG A 26 12.45 -8.69 -7.38
N GLU A 27 13.21 -7.86 -6.68
CA GLU A 27 14.66 -7.72 -6.87
C GLU A 27 15.40 -9.00 -6.49
N ARG A 28 15.05 -9.60 -5.35
CA ARG A 28 15.70 -10.81 -4.84
C ARG A 28 15.45 -12.05 -5.70
N PHE A 29 14.24 -12.23 -6.20
CA PHE A 29 13.90 -13.39 -7.04
C PHE A 29 14.30 -13.20 -8.51
N GLY A 30 14.65 -11.97 -8.90
CA GLY A 30 15.04 -11.65 -10.27
C GLY A 30 13.88 -11.71 -11.27
N PRO A 31 14.14 -11.34 -12.53
CA PRO A 31 13.12 -11.35 -13.58
C PRO A 31 12.70 -12.80 -13.91
N PRO A 32 11.41 -13.15 -13.79
CA PRO A 32 10.93 -14.51 -14.09
C PRO A 32 11.08 -14.90 -15.57
N ALA A 33 11.33 -13.92 -16.44
CA ALA A 33 11.63 -14.14 -17.86
C ALA A 33 13.06 -14.69 -18.10
N THR A 34 13.97 -14.56 -17.13
CA THR A 34 15.33 -15.09 -17.21
C THR A 34 15.43 -16.45 -16.53
N GLU A 35 14.84 -16.59 -15.35
CA GLU A 35 14.72 -17.88 -14.65
C GLU A 35 13.34 -17.96 -13.98
N PRO A 36 12.52 -18.98 -14.28
CA PRO A 36 11.21 -19.11 -13.68
C PRO A 36 11.35 -19.28 -12.17
N TRP A 37 10.52 -18.56 -11.41
CA TRP A 37 10.47 -18.69 -9.96
C TRP A 37 9.99 -20.08 -9.55
N SER A 38 10.53 -20.58 -8.44
CA SER A 38 9.96 -21.76 -7.78
C SER A 38 8.55 -21.47 -7.26
N GLU A 39 7.79 -22.53 -6.98
CA GLU A 39 6.45 -22.41 -6.38
C GLU A 39 6.49 -21.62 -5.07
N ALA A 40 7.47 -21.92 -4.20
CA ALA A 40 7.65 -21.22 -2.92
C ALA A 40 7.94 -19.71 -3.10
N GLN A 41 8.76 -19.33 -4.09
CA GLN A 41 9.03 -17.92 -4.42
C GLN A 41 7.77 -17.23 -4.97
N THR A 42 7.05 -17.90 -5.85
CA THR A 42 5.78 -17.41 -6.42
C THR A 42 4.76 -17.16 -5.31
N THR A 43 4.52 -18.14 -4.44
CA THR A 43 3.61 -17.98 -3.30
C THR A 43 4.05 -16.85 -2.38
N THR A 44 5.34 -16.76 -2.04
CA THR A 44 5.86 -15.70 -1.17
C THR A 44 5.61 -14.30 -1.74
N TYR A 45 5.87 -14.13 -3.04
CA TYR A 45 5.63 -12.87 -3.73
C TYR A 45 4.14 -12.54 -3.81
N GLU A 46 3.30 -13.49 -4.20
CA GLU A 46 1.85 -13.27 -4.28
C GLU A 46 1.24 -12.92 -2.94
N THR A 47 1.67 -13.54 -1.84
CA THR A 47 1.20 -13.21 -0.49
C THR A 47 1.56 -11.77 -0.13
N ALA A 48 2.81 -11.35 -0.36
CA ALA A 48 3.23 -9.97 -0.11
C ALA A 48 2.46 -8.97 -0.98
N TRP A 49 2.26 -9.30 -2.27
CA TRP A 49 1.52 -8.46 -3.21
C TRP A 49 0.06 -8.29 -2.81
N ARG A 50 -0.62 -9.38 -2.41
CA ARG A 50 -2.01 -9.33 -1.92
C ARG A 50 -2.12 -8.48 -0.65
N ALA A 51 -1.21 -8.69 0.31
CA ALA A 51 -1.20 -7.91 1.55
C ALA A 51 -1.02 -6.40 1.29
N TRP A 52 -0.11 -6.03 0.38
CA TRP A 52 0.04 -4.64 -0.04
C TRP A 52 -1.23 -4.09 -0.71
N ARG A 53 -1.86 -4.85 -1.61
CA ARG A 53 -3.09 -4.43 -2.30
C ARG A 53 -4.27 -4.25 -1.35
N ASP A 54 -4.37 -5.08 -0.33
CA ASP A 54 -5.38 -4.94 0.71
C ASP A 54 -5.17 -3.66 1.53
N LEU A 55 -3.94 -3.38 1.96
CA LEU A 55 -3.61 -2.14 2.67
C LEU A 55 -3.87 -0.89 1.81
N GLU A 56 -3.53 -0.94 0.52
CA GLU A 56 -3.80 0.16 -0.40
C GLU A 56 -5.31 0.41 -0.53
N ARG A 57 -6.12 -0.66 -0.69
CA ARG A 57 -7.59 -0.53 -0.73
C ARG A 57 -8.13 0.11 0.54
N ASP A 58 -7.69 -0.38 1.70
CA ASP A 58 -8.18 0.09 2.99
C ASP A 58 -7.78 1.56 3.23
N LEU A 59 -6.58 1.98 2.81
CA LEU A 59 -6.14 3.38 2.83
C LEU A 59 -7.02 4.26 1.93
N GLN A 60 -7.29 3.82 0.70
CA GLN A 60 -8.11 4.57 -0.26
C GLN A 60 -9.55 4.75 0.23
N GLU A 61 -10.10 3.72 0.88
CA GLU A 61 -11.41 3.80 1.54
C GLU A 61 -11.37 4.79 2.71
N ALA A 62 -10.35 4.72 3.58
CA ALA A 62 -10.20 5.62 4.71
C ALA A 62 -10.07 7.09 4.29
N ILE A 63 -9.25 7.40 3.27
CA ILE A 63 -9.13 8.75 2.71
C ILE A 63 -10.49 9.25 2.21
N THR A 64 -11.21 8.41 1.47
CA THR A 64 -12.53 8.76 0.92
C THR A 64 -13.53 9.11 2.02
N GLN A 65 -13.56 8.31 3.09
CA GLN A 65 -14.48 8.53 4.20
C GLN A 65 -14.06 9.72 5.08
N TYR A 66 -12.77 9.88 5.36
CA TYR A 66 -12.24 11.04 6.08
C TYR A 66 -12.57 12.34 5.35
N ALA A 67 -12.30 12.42 4.05
CA ALA A 67 -12.62 13.60 3.23
C ALA A 67 -14.13 13.92 3.27
N LYS A 68 -14.97 12.90 3.18
CA LYS A 68 -16.43 13.07 3.28
C LYS A 68 -16.86 13.60 4.66
N ASN A 69 -16.28 13.08 5.74
CA ASN A 69 -16.63 13.47 7.10
C ASN A 69 -16.20 14.91 7.42
N GLU A 70 -15.01 15.31 6.94
CA GLU A 70 -14.47 16.65 7.13
C GLU A 70 -15.01 17.68 6.11
N GLY A 71 -15.77 17.24 5.10
CA GLY A 71 -16.24 18.10 4.01
C GLY A 71 -15.10 18.64 3.12
N LEU A 72 -13.98 17.91 3.06
CA LEU A 72 -12.78 18.27 2.31
C LEU A 72 -12.73 17.57 0.95
N ASP A 73 -11.92 18.12 0.03
CA ASP A 73 -11.64 17.46 -1.24
C ASP A 73 -10.68 16.29 -1.02
N ARG A 74 -11.00 15.12 -1.57
CA ARG A 74 -10.18 13.91 -1.44
C ARG A 74 -8.75 14.13 -1.95
N ASN A 75 -8.57 14.84 -3.05
CA ASN A 75 -7.23 15.09 -3.62
C ASN A 75 -6.41 16.02 -2.71
N ALA A 76 -7.06 16.94 -1.98
CA ALA A 76 -6.37 17.77 -1.00
C ALA A 76 -5.78 16.93 0.14
N ILE A 77 -6.54 15.94 0.64
CA ILE A 77 -6.05 14.99 1.65
C ILE A 77 -4.88 14.16 1.11
N GLU A 78 -5.00 13.62 -0.11
CA GLU A 78 -3.91 12.86 -0.74
C GLU A 78 -2.62 13.69 -0.92
N GLN A 79 -2.76 14.97 -1.27
CA GLN A 79 -1.61 15.89 -1.33
C GLN A 79 -0.99 16.13 0.04
N ASP A 80 -1.78 16.31 1.08
CA ASP A 80 -1.27 16.54 2.43
C ASP A 80 -0.60 15.30 3.01
N LEU A 81 -1.14 14.11 2.71
CA LEU A 81 -0.48 12.85 3.00
C LEU A 81 0.85 12.68 2.27
N GLY A 82 0.98 13.22 1.05
CA GLY A 82 2.23 13.19 0.28
C GLY A 82 3.30 14.20 0.75
N LYS A 83 2.93 15.20 1.55
CA LYS A 83 3.85 16.21 2.11
C LYS A 83 4.39 15.85 3.50
N THR A 84 3.73 14.89 4.17
CA THR A 84 4.06 14.42 5.52
C THR A 84 5.02 13.25 5.45
#